data_AF-Q9MZ47-F1
#
_entry.id   AF-Q9MZ47-F1
#
_cell.length_a   1.000
_cell.length_b   1.000
_cell.length_c   1.000
_cell.angle_alpha   90.00
_cell.angle_beta   90.00
_cell.angle_gamma   90.00
#
_symmetry.space_group_name_H-M   'P 1'
#
loop_
_entity.id
_entity.type
_entity.pdbx_description
1 polymer ?
#
loop_
_entity_poly.entity_id
_entity_poly.type
_entity_poly.pdbx_seq_one_letter_code
_entity_poly.pdbx_strand_id
1 'polypeptide(L)'
;QLLLEKVKNPENLKLSRMHTFNFYVPKVNATELKHLKCLLEELKLLEEVLNLAPSKNLNPREIKDSMDNIKRIVLELQGSETGFTCEYDDATVKAVEFLNKWITFCQSIYS
;
A
#
# COMPACT_ATOMS: atom_id res chain seq x y z
N GLN A 1 6.57 6.57 -1.54
CA GLN A 1 7.37 7.30 -0.52
C GLN A 1 6.52 8.27 0.30
N LEU A 2 5.75 9.18 -0.30
CA LEU A 2 4.86 10.11 0.43
C LEU A 2 3.96 9.42 1.48
N LEU A 3 3.23 8.36 1.10
CA LEU A 3 2.38 7.61 2.04
C LEU A 3 3.16 7.03 3.22
N LEU A 4 4.41 6.62 3.00
CA LEU A 4 5.28 6.07 4.06
C LEU A 4 5.59 7.14 5.11
N GLU A 5 5.86 8.37 4.69
CA GLU A 5 6.12 9.50 5.60
C GLU A 5 4.87 9.81 6.43
N LYS A 6 3.70 9.75 5.82
CA LYS A 6 2.42 9.97 6.51
C LYS A 6 2.16 8.89 7.57
N VAL A 7 2.38 7.61 7.27
CA VAL A 7 2.17 6.53 8.25
C VAL A 7 3.28 6.44 9.30
N LYS A 8 4.47 6.97 9.04
CA LYS A 8 5.56 7.05 10.03
C LYS A 8 5.39 8.18 11.03
N ASN A 9 4.53 9.16 10.75
CA ASN A 9 4.28 10.27 11.66
C ASN A 9 3.69 9.73 12.99
N PRO A 10 4.34 9.97 14.15
CA PRO A 10 3.88 9.48 15.44
C PRO A 10 2.47 9.92 15.83
N GLU A 11 2.03 11.10 15.41
CA GLU A 11 0.66 11.58 15.67
C GLU A 11 -0.37 10.78 14.88
N ASN A 12 0.00 10.32 13.68
CA ASN A 12 -0.83 9.44 12.86
C ASN A 12 -0.79 8.00 13.39
N LEU A 13 0.38 7.53 13.86
CA LEU A 13 0.55 6.20 14.48
C LEU A 13 -0.25 6.03 15.76
N LYS A 14 -0.53 7.11 16.50
CA LYS A 14 -1.38 7.09 17.70
C LYS A 14 -2.85 6.84 17.40
N LEU A 15 -3.27 6.88 16.14
CA LEU A 15 -4.65 6.59 15.77
C LEU A 15 -4.89 5.09 15.90
N SER A 16 -5.75 4.71 16.85
CA SER A 16 -5.91 3.32 17.31
C SER A 16 -6.19 2.33 16.17
N ARG A 17 -6.91 2.75 15.14
CA ARG A 17 -7.22 1.92 13.96
C ARG A 17 -6.01 1.69 13.07
N MET A 18 -5.19 2.71 12.79
CA MET A 18 -3.97 2.53 11.99
C MET A 18 -2.93 1.68 12.71
N HIS A 19 -2.83 1.81 14.04
CA HIS A 19 -1.93 1.01 14.85
C HIS A 19 -2.33 -0.47 14.92
N THR A 20 -3.64 -0.76 14.97
CA THR A 20 -4.15 -2.13 15.14
C THR A 20 -4.36 -2.88 13.83
N PHE A 21 -4.54 -2.17 12.72
CA PHE A 21 -4.72 -2.80 11.41
C PHE A 21 -3.45 -3.52 10.96
N ASN A 22 -3.62 -4.72 10.39
CA ASN A 22 -2.57 -5.47 9.74
C ASN A 22 -2.95 -5.71 8.28
N PHE A 23 -1.95 -5.65 7.41
CA PHE A 23 -2.07 -5.83 5.96
C PHE A 23 -1.53 -7.19 5.57
N TYR A 24 -2.13 -7.78 4.56
CA TYR A 24 -1.56 -8.96 3.94
C TYR A 24 -0.42 -8.57 3.01
N VAL A 25 0.59 -9.42 2.94
CA VAL A 25 1.71 -9.27 2.01
C VAL A 25 1.73 -10.47 1.08
N PRO A 26 2.07 -10.31 -0.21
CA PRO A 26 2.19 -11.46 -1.10
C PRO A 26 3.23 -12.47 -0.61
N LYS A 27 2.95 -13.78 -0.73
CA LYS A 27 3.88 -14.90 -0.44
C LYS A 27 5.09 -14.86 -1.35
N VAL A 28 4.87 -14.53 -2.62
CA VAL A 28 5.90 -14.50 -3.63
C VAL A 28 6.76 -13.26 -3.37
N ASN A 29 8.09 -13.42 -3.37
CA ASN A 29 8.97 -12.26 -3.55
C ASN A 29 8.51 -11.59 -4.84
N ALA A 30 7.90 -10.41 -4.72
CA ALA A 30 7.38 -9.74 -5.88
C ALA A 30 8.58 -9.46 -6.81
N THR A 31 8.62 -10.10 -7.98
CA THR A 31 9.71 -9.94 -8.96
C THR A 31 9.23 -9.49 -10.33
N GLU A 32 7.93 -9.57 -10.61
CA GLU A 32 7.33 -9.27 -11.91
C GLU A 32 6.20 -8.25 -11.78
N LEU A 33 6.00 -7.40 -12.80
CA LEU A 33 4.99 -6.34 -12.81
C LEU A 33 3.57 -6.84 -12.48
N LYS A 34 3.21 -8.06 -12.87
CA LYS A 34 1.90 -8.66 -12.57
C LYS A 34 1.61 -8.74 -11.06
N HIS A 35 2.65 -8.82 -10.22
CA HIS A 35 2.50 -8.83 -8.76
C HIS A 35 2.00 -7.50 -8.20
N LEU A 36 2.16 -6.38 -8.92
CA LEU A 36 1.60 -5.09 -8.52
C LEU A 36 0.07 -5.12 -8.37
N LYS A 37 -0.61 -6.08 -9.00
CA LYS A 37 -2.06 -6.28 -8.81
C LYS A 37 -2.42 -6.50 -7.32
N CYS A 38 -1.57 -7.18 -6.56
CA CYS A 38 -1.79 -7.45 -5.13
C CYS A 38 -1.66 -6.21 -4.25
N LEU A 39 -0.98 -5.18 -4.75
CA LEU A 39 -0.95 -3.89 -4.08
C LEU A 39 -2.34 -3.24 -4.08
N LEU A 40 -3.13 -3.38 -5.15
CA LEU A 40 -4.39 -2.64 -5.31
C LEU A 40 -5.42 -2.96 -4.22
N GLU A 41 -5.54 -4.22 -3.82
CA GLU A 41 -6.50 -4.66 -2.80
C GLU A 41 -6.13 -4.10 -1.43
N GLU A 42 -4.87 -4.24 -1.05
CA GLU A 42 -4.35 -3.77 0.24
C GLU A 42 -4.23 -2.23 0.31
N LEU A 43 -3.99 -1.57 -0.84
CA LEU A 43 -3.93 -0.12 -0.94
C LEU A 43 -5.29 0.53 -0.63
N LYS A 44 -6.39 -0.12 -1.04
CA LYS A 44 -7.75 0.32 -0.70
C LYS A 44 -7.98 0.27 0.82
N LEU A 45 -7.54 -0.81 1.47
CA LEU A 45 -7.63 -0.94 2.93
C LEU A 45 -6.80 0.13 3.63
N LEU A 46 -5.62 0.46 3.09
CA LEU A 46 -4.79 1.53 3.64
C LEU A 46 -5.46 2.90 3.51
N GLU A 47 -6.12 3.18 2.38
CA GLU A 47 -6.89 4.40 2.18
C GLU A 47 -8.02 4.52 3.21
N GLU A 48 -8.79 3.45 3.42
CA GLU A 48 -9.86 3.41 4.42
C GLU A 48 -9.31 3.68 5.83
N VAL A 49 -8.21 3.02 6.20
CA VAL A 49 -7.56 3.22 7.51
C VAL A 49 -7.09 4.66 7.71
N LEU A 50 -6.50 5.28 6.67
CA LEU A 50 -6.03 6.66 6.72
C LEU A 50 -7.20 7.66 6.79
N ASN A 51 -8.30 7.39 6.10
CA ASN A 51 -9.49 8.25 6.10
C ASN A 51 -10.29 8.16 7.40
N LEU A 52 -10.27 7.01 8.09
CA LEU A 52 -10.91 6.82 9.39
C LEU A 52 -10.22 7.60 10.52
N ALA A 53 -9.04 8.14 10.24
CA ALA A 53 -8.16 8.72 11.23
C ALA A 53 -7.77 10.15 10.81
N PRO A 54 -8.73 11.09 10.73
CA PRO A 54 -8.44 12.46 10.32
C PRO A 54 -7.58 13.14 11.39
N SER A 55 -6.26 13.19 11.16
CA SER A 55 -5.34 14.02 11.93
C SER A 55 -5.15 15.37 11.24
N LYS A 56 -4.70 16.39 11.97
CA LYS A 56 -4.35 17.69 11.38
C LYS A 56 -3.26 17.58 10.28
N ASN A 57 -2.49 16.49 10.27
CA ASN A 57 -1.37 16.28 9.35
C ASN A 57 -1.73 15.39 8.15
N LEU A 58 -2.93 14.80 8.14
CA LEU A 58 -3.45 14.00 7.05
C LEU A 58 -4.46 14.85 6.27
N ASN A 59 -4.01 15.43 5.16
CA ASN A 59 -4.92 16.06 4.21
C ASN A 59 -5.64 14.95 3.41
N PRO A 60 -6.96 14.74 3.59
CA PRO A 60 -7.66 13.62 2.94
C PRO A 60 -7.61 13.73 1.42
N ARG A 61 -7.56 14.95 0.87
CA ARG A 61 -7.42 15.19 -0.57
C ARG A 61 -6.07 14.69 -1.09
N GLU A 62 -4.99 15.02 -0.39
CA GLU A 62 -3.63 14.59 -0.77
C GLU A 62 -3.49 13.07 -0.72
N ILE A 63 -4.07 12.41 0.30
CA ILE A 63 -4.10 10.95 0.41
C ILE A 63 -4.86 10.35 -0.76
N LYS A 64 -6.08 10.82 -1.01
CA LYS A 64 -6.92 10.34 -2.11
C LYS A 64 -6.21 10.49 -3.46
N ASP A 65 -5.68 11.68 -3.76
CA ASP A 65 -4.96 11.96 -5.01
C ASP A 65 -3.73 11.04 -5.16
N SER A 66 -3.05 10.72 -4.06
CA SER A 66 -1.93 9.77 -4.06
C SER A 66 -2.38 8.33 -4.34
N MET A 67 -3.47 7.88 -3.72
CA MET A 67 -4.03 6.53 -3.92
C MET A 67 -4.52 6.34 -5.35
N ASP A 68 -5.26 7.32 -5.88
CA ASP A 68 -5.78 7.30 -7.26
C ASP A 68 -4.63 7.26 -8.29
N ASN A 69 -3.55 8.02 -8.04
CA ASN A 69 -2.37 7.98 -8.90
C ASN A 69 -1.66 6.62 -8.88
N ILE A 70 -1.46 6.03 -7.70
CA ILE A 70 -0.86 4.69 -7.59
C ILE A 70 -1.73 3.67 -8.31
N LYS A 71 -3.05 3.70 -8.07
CA LYS A 71 -4.00 2.80 -8.73
C LYS A 71 -3.92 2.91 -10.25
N ARG A 72 -3.92 4.13 -10.80
CA ARG A 72 -3.78 4.36 -12.24
C ARG A 72 -2.49 3.79 -12.80
N ILE A 73 -1.35 4.09 -12.15
CA ILE A 73 -0.02 3.63 -12.60
C ILE A 73 0.08 2.09 -12.55
N VAL A 74 -0.41 1.47 -11.48
CA VAL A 74 -0.41 0.01 -11.36
C VAL A 74 -1.24 -0.64 -12.46
N LEU A 75 -2.41 -0.08 -12.79
CA LEU A 75 -3.25 -0.57 -13.89
C LEU A 75 -2.57 -0.42 -15.26
N GLU A 76 -1.83 0.68 -15.48
CA GLU A 76 -1.03 0.87 -16.69
C GLU A 76 0.13 -0.14 -16.78
N LEU A 77 0.80 -0.43 -15.65
CA LEU A 77 1.94 -1.34 -15.58
C LEU A 77 1.56 -2.83 -15.67
N GLN A 78 0.36 -3.21 -15.22
CA GLN A 78 -0.11 -4.60 -15.26
C GLN A 78 -0.39 -5.09 -16.70
N GLY A 79 -0.68 -4.19 -17.64
CA GLY A 79 -1.04 -4.57 -19.01
C GLY A 79 -2.37 -5.33 -19.10
N SER A 80 -2.54 -6.18 -20.12
CA SER A 80 -3.78 -6.91 -20.39
C SER A 80 -3.92 -8.26 -19.65
N GLU A 81 -3.01 -8.57 -18.72
CA GLU A 81 -2.99 -9.83 -17.97
C GLU A 81 -4.13 -9.89 -16.94
N THR A 82 -5.15 -10.71 -17.22
CA THR A 82 -6.35 -10.85 -16.36
C THR A 82 -6.28 -12.05 -15.40
N GLY A 83 -5.48 -13.07 -15.71
CA GLY A 83 -5.47 -14.39 -15.05
C GLY A 83 -4.60 -14.51 -13.79
N PHE A 84 -4.05 -13.42 -13.26
CA PHE A 84 -3.18 -13.48 -12.09
C PHE A 84 -3.99 -13.37 -10.77
N THR A 85 -3.79 -14.33 -9.87
CA THR A 85 -4.34 -14.39 -8.52
C THR A 85 -3.25 -14.11 -7.50
N CYS A 86 -3.55 -13.27 -6.52
CA CYS A 86 -2.61 -12.94 -5.46
C CYS A 86 -2.58 -14.02 -4.38
N GLU A 87 -1.41 -14.61 -4.16
CA GLU A 87 -1.16 -15.49 -3.04
C GLU A 87 -0.56 -14.67 -1.89
N TYR A 88 -1.25 -14.64 -0.76
CA TYR A 88 -0.85 -13.87 0.41
C TYR A 88 -0.23 -14.77 1.48
N ASP A 89 0.70 -14.19 2.24
CA ASP A 89 1.32 -14.82 3.40
C ASP A 89 0.29 -14.95 4.53
N ASP A 90 0.43 -16.00 5.33
CA ASP A 90 -0.39 -16.20 6.53
C ASP A 90 0.01 -15.16 7.60
N ALA A 91 1.25 -14.65 7.51
CA ALA A 91 1.73 -13.54 8.31
C ALA A 91 1.23 -12.19 7.78
N THR A 92 0.71 -11.36 8.69
CA THR A 92 0.27 -9.98 8.38
C THR A 92 1.24 -8.96 8.98
N VAL A 93 1.31 -7.78 8.37
CA VAL A 93 2.30 -6.75 8.75
C VAL A 93 1.65 -5.38 9.00
N LYS A 94 2.37 -4.47 9.66
CA LYS A 94 1.88 -3.10 9.89
C LYS A 94 2.06 -2.23 8.65
N ALA A 95 1.32 -1.12 8.57
CA ALA A 95 1.34 -0.18 7.44
C ALA A 95 2.75 0.26 7.00
N VAL A 96 3.66 0.51 7.97
CA VAL A 96 5.04 0.90 7.69
C VAL A 96 5.81 -0.21 6.97
N GLU A 97 5.69 -1.45 7.45
CA GLU A 97 6.36 -2.61 6.83
C GLU A 97 5.74 -2.94 5.47
N PHE A 98 4.40 -2.91 5.39
CA PHE A 98 3.65 -3.08 4.15
C PHE A 98 4.17 -2.12 3.05
N LEU A 99 4.21 -0.82 3.33
CA LEU A 99 4.67 0.18 2.37
C LEU A 99 6.16 0.03 2.03
N ASN A 100 7.01 -0.32 3.00
CA ASN A 100 8.43 -0.56 2.74
C ASN A 100 8.63 -1.74 1.78
N LYS A 101 7.93 -2.88 1.99
CA LYS A 101 8.04 -4.05 1.10
C LYS A 101 7.67 -3.71 -0.34
N TRP A 102 6.58 -2.96 -0.54
CA TRP A 102 6.18 -2.51 -1.89
C TRP A 102 7.14 -1.48 -2.50
N ILE A 103 7.70 -0.56 -1.71
CA ILE A 103 8.72 0.38 -2.20
C ILE A 103 9.98 -0.39 -2.64
N THR A 104 10.45 -1.33 -1.82
CA THR A 104 11.61 -2.18 -2.17
C THR A 104 11.32 -2.99 -3.43
N PHE A 105 10.12 -3.55 -3.57
CA PHE A 105 9.72 -4.23 -4.80
C PHE A 105 9.79 -3.32 -6.01
N CYS A 106 9.14 -2.14 -5.97
CA CYS A 106 9.20 -1.19 -7.07
C CYS A 106 10.66 -0.80 -7.40
N GLN A 107 11.51 -0.58 -6.41
CA GLN A 107 12.94 -0.30 -6.63
C GLN A 107 13.67 -1.46 -7.32
N SER A 108 13.34 -2.70 -6.97
CA SER A 108 13.95 -3.88 -7.57
C SER A 108 13.59 -4.07 -9.05
N ILE A 109 12.42 -3.62 -9.49
CA ILE A 109 12.02 -3.66 -10.92
C ILE A 109 12.87 -2.70 -11.76
N TYR A 110 13.25 -1.56 -11.20
CA TYR A 110 13.98 -0.50 -11.92
C TYR A 110 15.51 -0.55 -11.72
N SER A 111 16.02 -1.50 -10.94
CA SER A 111 17.48 -1.70 -10.73
C SER A 111 18.06 -2.63 -11.80
#